data_AF-A0A3Q3XCD5-F1
#
_entry.id   AF-A0A3Q3XCD5-F1
#
_cell.length_a   1.000
_cell.length_b   1.000
_cell.length_c   1.000
_cell.angle_alpha   90.00
_cell.angle_beta   90.00
_cell.angle_gamma   90.00
#
_symmetry.space_group_name_H-M   'P 1'
#
loop_
_entity.id
_entity.type
_entity.pdbx_description
1 polymer ?
#
loop_
_entity_poly.entity_id
_entity_poly.type
_entity_poly.pdbx_seq_one_letter_code
_entity_poly.pdbx_strand_id
1 'polypeptide(L)'
;MPSTETHQDTAPDDNIVSLVTAANQNFGFRLYMKLAAHADSQGKNIFFSPISVSVALAALSVGARGETHQQLFSGLGFNSTLYTQADIDQAFQKLLKTSSEETSEGTAVFVDHGFKPRPEFLETLKQFYFADGFNVDFTNSTESANTINEYVREKTKGKIDQLVENLDGSTVMYLLSYIYFKGKRSMRCDTVSCLTRFEFGFHVKIVIVQVPVQMMNKEERFDIYYDQAVSTSVLHLPFNSSCSMLLMLPNDMKALENAICPAH
;
A
#
# COMPACT_ATOMS: atom_id res chain seq x y z
N MET A 1 5.11 -43.78 32.93
CA MET A 1 5.44 -42.50 32.27
C MET A 1 4.67 -42.45 30.96
N PRO A 2 3.49 -41.82 30.90
CA PRO A 2 2.78 -41.66 29.64
C PRO A 2 3.32 -40.43 28.91
N SER A 3 3.59 -40.62 27.63
CA SER A 3 4.01 -39.62 26.65
C SER A 3 2.89 -38.62 26.42
N THR A 4 3.14 -37.33 26.67
CA THR A 4 2.22 -36.25 26.31
C THR A 4 2.38 -35.94 24.83
N GLU A 5 1.37 -36.28 24.03
CA GLU A 5 1.19 -35.73 22.69
C GLU A 5 0.85 -34.24 22.82
N THR A 6 1.72 -33.37 22.31
CA THR A 6 1.46 -31.95 22.15
C THR A 6 0.55 -31.77 20.94
N HIS A 7 -0.75 -31.60 21.18
CA HIS A 7 -1.65 -31.03 20.18
C HIS A 7 -1.21 -29.59 19.90
N GLN A 8 -0.73 -29.32 18.68
CA GLN A 8 -0.58 -27.96 18.15
C GLN A 8 -1.98 -27.40 17.87
N ASP A 9 -2.50 -26.69 18.87
CA ASP A 9 -3.71 -25.89 18.74
C ASP A 9 -3.33 -24.61 17.98
N THR A 10 -3.48 -24.61 16.66
CA THR A 10 -3.29 -23.41 15.84
C THR A 10 -4.61 -22.65 15.89
N ALA A 11 -4.63 -21.52 16.60
CA ALA A 11 -5.85 -20.77 16.83
C ALA A 11 -6.53 -20.39 15.48
N PRO A 12 -7.87 -20.45 15.38
CA PRO A 12 -8.62 -20.08 14.16
C PRO A 12 -8.32 -18.66 13.64
N ASP A 13 -7.77 -17.81 14.51
CA ASP A 13 -7.60 -16.38 14.35
C ASP A 13 -6.37 -15.96 13.51
N ASP A 14 -5.31 -16.77 13.45
CA ASP A 14 -4.14 -16.50 12.60
C ASP A 14 -4.42 -16.80 11.11
N ASN A 15 -5.42 -17.65 10.87
CA ASN A 15 -5.84 -18.04 9.52
C ASN A 15 -6.47 -16.88 8.73
N ILE A 16 -7.19 -15.98 9.41
CA ILE A 16 -7.87 -14.87 8.72
C ILE A 16 -6.90 -13.74 8.36
N VAL A 17 -5.92 -13.42 9.23
CA VAL A 17 -4.92 -12.37 8.92
C VAL A 17 -4.02 -12.80 7.77
N SER A 18 -3.58 -14.08 7.76
CA SER A 18 -2.81 -14.64 6.65
C SER A 18 -3.60 -14.63 5.35
N LEU A 19 -4.90 -14.90 5.40
CA LEU A 19 -5.79 -14.79 4.24
C LEU A 19 -5.90 -13.36 3.70
N VAL A 20 -6.14 -12.36 4.55
CA VAL A 20 -6.20 -10.95 4.10
C VAL A 20 -4.86 -10.49 3.55
N THR A 21 -3.76 -10.97 4.12
CA THR A 21 -2.41 -10.71 3.60
C THR A 21 -2.24 -11.29 2.19
N ALA A 22 -2.62 -12.56 1.98
CA ALA A 22 -2.56 -13.20 0.66
C ALA A 22 -3.50 -12.52 -0.35
N ALA A 23 -4.72 -12.16 0.06
CA ALA A 23 -5.66 -11.43 -0.79
C ALA A 23 -5.09 -10.05 -1.19
N ASN A 24 -4.49 -9.33 -0.24
CA ASN A 24 -3.85 -8.04 -0.51
C ASN A 24 -2.63 -8.15 -1.44
N GLN A 25 -1.82 -9.21 -1.32
CA GLN A 25 -0.72 -9.49 -2.25
C GLN A 25 -1.24 -9.71 -3.68
N ASN A 26 -2.26 -10.56 -3.84
CA ASN A 26 -2.89 -10.81 -5.13
C ASN A 26 -3.56 -9.55 -5.71
N PHE A 27 -4.24 -8.77 -4.87
CA PHE A 27 -4.85 -7.50 -5.26
C PHE A 27 -3.79 -6.50 -5.72
N GLY A 28 -2.71 -6.31 -4.96
CA GLY A 28 -1.61 -5.44 -5.31
C GLY A 28 -0.97 -5.82 -6.64
N PHE A 29 -0.73 -7.11 -6.85
CA PHE A 29 -0.22 -7.63 -8.11
C PHE A 29 -1.15 -7.33 -9.30
N ARG A 30 -2.44 -7.63 -9.17
CA ARG A 30 -3.45 -7.33 -10.19
C ARG A 30 -3.55 -5.83 -10.48
N LEU A 31 -3.49 -5.00 -9.45
CA LEU A 31 -3.52 -3.54 -9.58
C LEU A 31 -2.29 -3.04 -10.33
N TYR A 32 -1.08 -3.52 -9.99
CA TYR A 32 0.14 -3.22 -10.71
C TYR A 32 0.01 -3.56 -12.21
N MET A 33 -0.44 -4.77 -12.55
CA MET A 33 -0.61 -5.19 -13.94
C MET A 33 -1.58 -4.28 -14.71
N LYS A 34 -2.66 -3.84 -14.07
CA LYS A 34 -3.61 -2.88 -14.66
C LYS A 34 -2.99 -1.50 -14.85
N LEU A 35 -2.22 -1.01 -13.87
CA LEU A 35 -1.52 0.27 -13.96
C LEU A 35 -0.43 0.25 -15.04
N ALA A 36 0.37 -0.82 -15.12
CA ALA A 36 1.44 -1.00 -16.11
C ALA A 36 0.89 -1.06 -17.54
N ALA A 37 -0.26 -1.72 -17.74
CA ALA A 37 -0.94 -1.78 -19.03
C ALA A 37 -1.69 -0.48 -19.41
N HIS A 38 -1.89 0.45 -18.47
CA HIS A 38 -2.64 1.67 -18.74
C HIS A 38 -1.85 2.62 -19.64
N ALA A 39 -2.52 3.24 -20.61
CA ALA A 39 -1.89 4.13 -21.59
C ALA A 39 -1.17 5.31 -20.92
N ASP A 40 -1.78 5.89 -19.88
CA ASP A 40 -1.21 7.03 -19.16
C ASP A 40 0.04 6.69 -18.34
N SER A 41 0.29 5.41 -18.07
CA SER A 41 1.47 4.96 -17.32
C SER A 41 2.66 4.66 -18.22
N GLN A 42 2.48 4.65 -19.54
CA GLN A 42 3.55 4.30 -20.48
C GLN A 42 4.74 5.24 -20.34
N GLY A 43 5.90 4.68 -19.98
CA GLY A 43 7.13 5.44 -19.74
C GLY A 43 7.14 6.28 -18.47
N LYS A 44 6.21 6.05 -17.53
CA LYS A 44 6.16 6.69 -16.22
C LYS A 44 6.48 5.70 -15.11
N ASN A 45 6.94 6.21 -13.98
CA ASN A 45 7.12 5.41 -12.78
C ASN A 45 5.75 5.03 -12.19
N ILE A 46 5.65 3.80 -11.69
CA ILE A 46 4.47 3.31 -10.95
C ILE A 46 4.89 3.10 -9.51
N PHE A 47 4.20 3.77 -8.59
CA PHE A 47 4.43 3.65 -7.16
C PHE A 47 3.10 3.75 -6.42
N PHE A 48 2.78 2.74 -5.62
CA PHE A 48 1.56 2.70 -4.82
C PHE A 48 1.74 1.73 -3.64
N SER A 49 0.84 1.82 -2.67
CA SER A 49 0.75 0.87 -1.57
C SER A 49 -0.51 0.02 -1.71
N PRO A 50 -0.38 -1.29 -1.99
CA PRO A 50 -1.53 -2.18 -2.05
C PRO A 50 -2.39 -2.13 -0.79
N ILE A 51 -1.76 -2.13 0.40
CA ILE A 51 -2.48 -2.18 1.67
C ILE A 51 -3.32 -0.94 1.91
N SER A 52 -2.80 0.26 1.58
CA SER A 52 -3.52 1.52 1.76
C SER A 52 -4.78 1.57 0.86
N VAL A 53 -4.65 1.13 -0.40
CA VAL A 53 -5.78 1.06 -1.33
C VAL A 53 -6.81 0.02 -0.86
N SER A 54 -6.34 -1.17 -0.44
CA SER A 54 -7.22 -2.23 0.07
C SER A 54 -8.00 -1.80 1.30
N VAL A 55 -7.35 -1.10 2.24
CA VAL A 55 -7.98 -0.55 3.45
C VAL A 55 -9.07 0.46 3.10
N ALA A 56 -8.81 1.38 2.17
CA ALA A 56 -9.82 2.35 1.74
C ALA A 56 -11.04 1.67 1.10
N LEU A 57 -10.82 0.70 0.21
CA LEU A 57 -11.90 -0.04 -0.45
C LEU A 57 -12.67 -0.95 0.52
N ALA A 58 -11.98 -1.56 1.49
CA ALA A 58 -12.59 -2.36 2.54
C ALA A 58 -13.45 -1.49 3.48
N ALA A 59 -12.95 -0.31 3.87
CA ALA A 59 -13.73 0.69 4.58
C ALA A 59 -14.99 1.12 3.80
N LEU A 60 -14.89 1.37 2.49
CA LEU A 60 -16.07 1.65 1.65
C LEU A 60 -17.06 0.48 1.62
N SER A 61 -16.57 -0.77 1.64
CA SER A 61 -17.43 -1.95 1.60
C SER A 61 -18.35 -2.06 2.81
N VAL A 62 -17.97 -1.51 3.98
CA VAL A 62 -18.84 -1.44 5.17
C VAL A 62 -20.18 -0.74 4.88
N GLY A 63 -20.15 0.33 4.08
CA GLY A 63 -21.33 1.10 3.69
C GLY A 63 -22.06 0.56 2.46
N ALA A 64 -21.41 -0.28 1.65
CA ALA A 64 -21.96 -0.81 0.41
C ALA A 64 -22.95 -1.97 0.66
N ARG A 65 -23.90 -2.17 -0.26
CA ARG A 65 -24.86 -3.29 -0.22
C ARG A 65 -25.04 -3.87 -1.63
N GLY A 66 -25.62 -5.06 -1.70
CA GLY A 66 -25.96 -5.73 -2.97
C GLY A 66 -24.75 -5.91 -3.88
N GLU A 67 -24.92 -5.59 -5.16
CA GLU A 67 -23.87 -5.76 -6.17
C GLU A 67 -22.62 -4.91 -5.90
N THR A 68 -22.78 -3.68 -5.41
CA THR A 68 -21.64 -2.81 -5.08
C THR A 68 -20.77 -3.43 -3.98
N HIS A 69 -21.40 -4.00 -2.95
CA HIS A 69 -20.66 -4.73 -1.91
C HIS A 69 -19.91 -5.91 -2.51
N GLN A 70 -20.59 -6.73 -3.33
CA GLN A 70 -20.00 -7.92 -3.95
C GLN A 70 -18.81 -7.57 -4.86
N GLN A 71 -18.89 -6.49 -5.64
CA GLN A 71 -17.81 -6.02 -6.51
C GLN A 71 -16.60 -5.54 -5.71
N LEU A 72 -16.80 -4.78 -4.62
CA LEU A 72 -15.72 -4.36 -3.73
C LEU A 72 -15.07 -5.57 -3.06
N PHE A 73 -15.88 -6.47 -2.52
CA PHE A 73 -15.43 -7.64 -1.76
C PHE A 73 -14.61 -8.60 -2.64
N SER A 74 -15.15 -8.98 -3.80
CA SER A 74 -14.44 -9.84 -4.77
C SER A 74 -13.28 -9.13 -5.46
N GLY A 75 -13.40 -7.81 -5.68
CA GLY A 75 -12.34 -6.95 -6.19
C GLY A 75 -11.09 -7.01 -5.31
N LEU A 76 -11.26 -7.01 -3.99
CA LEU A 76 -10.20 -7.18 -3.00
C LEU A 76 -9.70 -8.62 -2.85
N GLY A 77 -10.31 -9.58 -3.57
CA GLY A 77 -9.94 -10.99 -3.54
C GLY A 77 -10.65 -11.79 -2.44
N PHE A 78 -11.66 -11.22 -1.79
CA PHE A 78 -12.43 -11.91 -0.76
C PHE A 78 -13.60 -12.68 -1.36
N ASN A 79 -13.86 -13.87 -0.83
CA ASN A 79 -15.01 -14.68 -1.21
C ASN A 79 -16.15 -14.49 -0.21
N SER A 80 -17.26 -13.88 -0.65
CA SER A 80 -18.45 -13.63 0.17
C SER A 80 -19.19 -14.89 0.62
N THR A 81 -18.90 -16.06 0.03
CA THR A 81 -19.44 -17.34 0.53
C THR A 81 -18.66 -17.91 1.71
N LEU A 82 -17.43 -17.43 1.92
CA LEU A 82 -16.53 -17.93 2.95
C LEU A 82 -16.36 -16.93 4.10
N TYR A 83 -16.43 -15.63 3.81
CA TYR A 83 -16.17 -14.56 4.76
C TYR A 83 -17.28 -13.53 4.76
N THR A 84 -17.64 -13.08 5.95
CA THR A 84 -18.54 -11.95 6.16
C THR A 84 -17.75 -10.65 6.18
N GLN A 85 -18.45 -9.52 6.08
CA GLN A 85 -17.83 -8.20 6.26
C GLN A 85 -17.12 -8.08 7.61
N ALA A 86 -17.74 -8.59 8.68
CA ALA A 86 -17.20 -8.52 10.03
C ALA A 86 -15.87 -9.29 10.17
N ASP A 87 -15.74 -10.44 9.49
CA ASP A 87 -14.49 -11.22 9.49
C ASP A 87 -13.35 -10.42 8.85
N ILE A 88 -13.64 -9.72 7.74
CA ILE A 88 -12.67 -8.88 7.04
C ILE A 88 -12.32 -7.63 7.84
N ASP A 89 -13.31 -6.97 8.46
CA ASP A 89 -13.09 -5.80 9.32
C ASP A 89 -12.16 -6.15 10.49
N GLN A 90 -12.38 -7.30 11.16
CA GLN A 90 -11.51 -7.79 12.23
C GLN A 90 -10.09 -8.08 11.75
N ALA A 91 -9.96 -8.66 10.56
CA ALA A 91 -8.67 -8.97 9.95
C ALA A 91 -7.85 -7.71 9.67
N PHE A 92 -8.47 -6.68 9.06
CA PHE A 92 -7.81 -5.39 8.83
C PHE A 92 -7.43 -4.71 10.14
N GLN A 93 -8.27 -4.78 11.16
CA GLN A 93 -7.93 -4.22 12.47
C GLN A 93 -6.65 -4.85 13.05
N LYS A 94 -6.51 -6.17 12.96
CA LYS A 94 -5.31 -6.89 13.43
C LYS A 94 -4.08 -6.53 12.59
N LEU A 95 -4.24 -6.47 11.27
CA LEU A 95 -3.16 -6.12 10.35
C LEU A 95 -2.63 -4.70 10.63
N LEU A 96 -3.54 -3.72 10.76
CA LEU A 96 -3.21 -2.31 11.01
C LEU A 96 -2.60 -2.08 12.40
N LYS A 97 -2.94 -2.89 13.41
CA LYS A 97 -2.32 -2.84 14.74
C LYS A 97 -0.85 -3.27 14.73
N THR A 98 -0.42 -4.01 13.71
CA THR A 98 0.94 -4.54 13.60
C THR A 98 1.88 -3.56 12.89
N SER A 99 1.44 -2.32 12.62
CA SER A 99 2.24 -1.33 11.89
C SER A 99 3.51 -0.93 12.65
N SER A 100 4.58 -0.71 11.88
CA SER A 100 5.91 -0.36 12.39
C SER A 100 6.01 1.14 12.69
N GLU A 101 6.78 1.53 13.70
CA GLU A 101 7.10 2.93 14.03
C GLU A 101 7.70 3.73 12.86
N GLU A 102 8.24 3.05 11.84
CA GLU A 102 8.84 3.66 10.65
C GLU A 102 7.83 3.99 9.54
N THR A 103 6.57 3.61 9.72
CA THR A 103 5.47 3.87 8.80
C THR A 103 4.47 4.80 9.44
N SER A 104 4.12 5.89 8.77
CA SER A 104 2.96 6.69 9.11
C SER A 104 1.87 6.39 8.10
N GLU A 105 0.86 5.66 8.55
CA GLU A 105 -0.32 5.32 7.76
C GLU A 105 -1.58 5.66 8.51
N GLY A 106 -2.66 5.85 7.77
CA GLY A 106 -3.96 6.09 8.35
C GLY A 106 -5.06 6.23 7.32
N THR A 107 -6.27 6.33 7.83
CA THR A 107 -7.50 6.50 7.05
C THR A 107 -8.26 7.69 7.63
N ALA A 108 -8.90 8.47 6.78
CA ALA A 108 -9.78 9.53 7.22
C ALA A 108 -11.02 9.63 6.33
N VAL A 109 -12.14 9.97 6.95
CA VAL A 109 -13.41 10.22 6.29
C VAL A 109 -13.83 11.67 6.56
N PHE A 110 -14.07 12.41 5.49
CA PHE A 110 -14.59 13.77 5.52
C PHE A 110 -16.03 13.71 5.01
N VAL A 111 -16.97 14.17 5.82
CA VAL A 111 -18.41 14.07 5.58
C VAL A 111 -18.96 15.47 5.41
N ASP A 112 -19.79 15.67 4.39
CA ASP A 112 -20.47 16.95 4.22
C ASP A 112 -21.43 17.21 5.40
N HIS A 113 -21.49 18.45 5.89
CA HIS A 113 -22.37 18.85 6.98
C HIS A 113 -23.87 18.58 6.70
N GLY A 114 -24.29 18.60 5.43
CA GLY A 114 -25.64 18.29 4.98
C GLY A 114 -25.94 16.80 4.89
N PHE A 115 -24.91 15.94 4.91
CA PHE A 115 -25.04 14.50 4.82
C PHE A 115 -24.88 13.84 6.20
N LYS A 116 -25.78 12.92 6.54
CA LYS A 116 -25.74 12.19 7.83
C LYS A 116 -25.59 10.70 7.56
N PRO A 117 -24.35 10.17 7.55
CA PRO A 117 -24.11 8.74 7.51
C PRO A 117 -24.77 8.04 8.70
N ARG A 118 -25.07 6.75 8.52
CA ARG A 118 -25.51 5.91 9.63
C ARG A 118 -24.41 5.85 10.70
N PRO A 119 -24.73 6.03 12.00
CA PRO A 119 -23.72 5.96 13.06
C PRO A 119 -22.91 4.67 13.03
N GLU A 120 -23.56 3.54 12.75
CA GLU A 120 -22.91 2.22 12.73
C GLU A 120 -21.79 2.15 11.67
N PHE A 121 -21.92 2.88 10.55
CA PHE A 121 -20.88 2.95 9.53
C PHE A 121 -19.62 3.66 10.07
N LEU A 122 -19.79 4.84 10.67
CA LEU A 122 -18.68 5.63 11.22
C LEU A 122 -18.02 4.92 12.41
N GLU A 123 -18.82 4.26 13.26
CA GLU A 123 -18.32 3.47 14.38
C GLU A 123 -17.47 2.28 13.90
N THR A 124 -17.93 1.57 12.86
CA THR A 124 -17.16 0.47 12.26
C THR A 124 -15.84 0.97 11.67
N LEU A 125 -15.86 2.08 10.93
CA LEU A 125 -14.63 2.68 10.37
C LEU A 125 -13.63 3.08 11.46
N LYS A 126 -14.12 3.72 12.52
CA LYS A 126 -13.28 4.11 13.65
C LYS A 126 -12.71 2.90 14.39
N GLN A 127 -13.52 1.86 14.60
CA GLN A 127 -13.13 0.68 15.37
C GLN A 127 -12.15 -0.23 14.62
N PHE A 128 -12.42 -0.52 13.35
CA PHE A 128 -11.69 -1.55 12.61
C PHE A 128 -10.64 -1.00 11.65
N TYR A 129 -10.85 0.21 11.12
CA TYR A 129 -9.95 0.84 10.16
C TYR A 129 -9.20 2.05 10.73
N PHE A 130 -9.40 2.34 12.02
CA PHE A 130 -8.82 3.48 12.73
C PHE A 130 -9.01 4.81 11.99
N ALA A 131 -10.16 4.96 11.33
CA ALA A 131 -10.44 6.13 10.52
C ALA A 131 -10.73 7.35 11.40
N ASP A 132 -10.02 8.46 11.14
CA ASP A 132 -10.37 9.77 11.68
C ASP A 132 -11.60 10.32 10.95
N GLY A 133 -12.52 10.95 11.66
CA GLY A 133 -13.77 11.48 11.10
C GLY A 133 -13.85 13.00 11.21
N PHE A 134 -14.20 13.66 10.11
CA PHE A 134 -14.32 15.10 10.02
C PHE A 134 -15.63 15.50 9.36
N ASN A 135 -16.23 16.60 9.82
CA ASN A 135 -17.32 17.26 9.11
C ASN A 135 -16.76 18.48 8.37
N VAL A 136 -17.10 18.61 7.10
CA VAL A 136 -16.67 19.71 6.22
C VAL A 136 -17.86 20.27 5.45
N ASP A 137 -17.66 21.41 4.81
CA ASP A 137 -18.63 21.99 3.88
C ASP A 137 -18.04 21.94 2.47
N PHE A 138 -18.42 20.93 1.69
CA PHE A 138 -17.88 20.79 0.34
C PHE A 138 -18.36 21.90 -0.59
N THR A 139 -19.46 22.61 -0.27
CA THR A 139 -19.88 23.80 -1.03
C THR A 139 -18.84 24.92 -0.92
N ASN A 140 -18.08 24.97 0.18
CA ASN A 140 -16.84 25.73 0.29
C ASN A 140 -15.62 24.86 -0.10
N SER A 141 -15.53 24.54 -1.38
CA SER A 141 -14.55 23.58 -1.92
C SER A 141 -13.09 23.93 -1.60
N THR A 142 -12.73 25.21 -1.62
CA THR A 142 -11.37 25.68 -1.30
C THR A 142 -11.02 25.43 0.16
N GLU A 143 -11.92 25.75 1.09
CA GLU A 143 -11.69 25.53 2.51
C GLU A 143 -11.61 24.03 2.83
N SER A 144 -12.54 23.25 2.28
CA SER A 144 -12.54 21.78 2.42
C SER A 144 -11.26 21.14 1.87
N ALA A 145 -10.76 21.60 0.71
CA ALA A 145 -9.51 21.13 0.15
C ALA A 145 -8.32 21.48 1.06
N ASN A 146 -8.29 22.68 1.63
CA ASN A 146 -7.27 23.10 2.58
C ASN A 146 -7.30 22.23 3.85
N THR A 147 -8.48 21.93 4.40
CA THR A 147 -8.61 21.05 5.57
C THR A 147 -8.08 19.65 5.29
N ILE A 148 -8.43 19.06 4.14
CA ILE A 148 -7.95 17.74 3.74
C ILE A 148 -6.42 17.75 3.57
N ASN A 149 -5.89 18.74 2.86
CA ASN A 149 -4.44 18.86 2.63
C ASN A 149 -3.67 19.09 3.93
N GLU A 150 -4.18 19.92 4.84
CA GLU A 150 -3.55 20.17 6.13
C GLU A 150 -3.50 18.91 6.99
N TYR A 151 -4.60 18.16 7.06
CA TYR A 151 -4.65 16.88 7.75
C TYR A 151 -3.59 15.91 7.21
N VAL A 152 -3.53 15.73 5.88
CA VAL A 152 -2.56 14.82 5.25
C VAL A 152 -1.12 15.30 5.43
N ARG A 153 -0.89 16.61 5.34
CA ARG A 153 0.42 17.22 5.56
C ARG A 153 0.91 16.98 6.98
N GLU A 154 0.06 17.15 7.99
CA GLU A 154 0.41 16.88 9.39
C GLU A 154 0.79 15.41 9.58
N LYS A 155 -0.08 14.50 9.13
CA LYS A 155 0.14 13.06 9.30
C LYS A 155 1.38 12.58 8.57
N THR A 156 1.68 13.13 7.39
CA THR A 156 2.89 12.80 6.62
C THR A 156 4.13 13.62 6.99
N LYS A 157 4.08 14.46 8.02
CA LYS A 157 5.19 15.33 8.46
C LYS A 157 5.71 16.25 7.34
N GLY A 158 4.79 16.80 6.55
CA GLY A 158 5.09 17.71 5.44
C GLY A 158 5.73 17.01 4.24
N LYS A 159 5.37 15.76 3.96
CA LYS A 159 5.85 15.02 2.79
C LYS A 159 4.85 14.91 1.67
N ILE A 160 3.56 15.00 2.00
CA ILE A 160 2.49 15.19 1.06
C ILE A 160 1.87 16.54 1.38
N ASP A 161 2.31 17.57 0.65
CA ASP A 161 1.90 18.96 0.91
C ASP A 161 0.53 19.29 0.31
N GLN A 162 0.23 18.71 -0.87
CA GLN A 162 -1.02 18.92 -1.57
C GLN A 162 -1.48 17.58 -2.16
N LEU A 163 -2.51 16.98 -1.54
CA LEU A 163 -3.16 15.76 -2.01
C LEU A 163 -4.28 16.09 -3.01
N VAL A 164 -5.05 17.14 -2.72
CA VAL A 164 -6.24 17.53 -3.49
C VAL A 164 -6.10 18.98 -3.94
N GLU A 165 -6.25 19.22 -5.23
CA GLU A 165 -6.26 20.58 -5.79
C GLU A 165 -7.68 21.13 -5.91
N ASN A 166 -8.61 20.34 -6.44
CA ASN A 166 -9.99 20.73 -6.67
C ASN A 166 -10.95 19.69 -6.09
N LEU A 167 -11.97 20.18 -5.37
CA LEU A 167 -13.10 19.38 -4.89
C LEU A 167 -14.36 19.82 -5.61
N ASP A 168 -15.18 18.85 -5.99
CA ASP A 168 -16.53 19.09 -6.48
C ASP A 168 -17.43 19.49 -5.29
N GLY A 169 -18.13 20.62 -5.40
CA GLY A 169 -19.03 21.09 -4.35
C GLY A 169 -20.27 20.23 -4.11
N SER A 170 -20.53 19.24 -4.98
CA SER A 170 -21.55 18.21 -4.79
C SER A 170 -21.05 16.97 -4.04
N THR A 171 -19.77 16.95 -3.62
CA THR A 171 -19.20 15.85 -2.83
C THR A 171 -19.94 15.74 -1.48
N VAL A 172 -20.41 14.54 -1.13
CA VAL A 172 -21.09 14.28 0.15
C VAL A 172 -20.21 13.55 1.16
N MET A 173 -19.18 12.85 0.68
CA MET A 173 -18.23 12.10 1.49
C MET A 173 -16.93 11.89 0.72
N TYR A 174 -15.80 12.06 1.40
CA TYR A 174 -14.46 11.84 0.88
C TYR A 174 -13.70 10.91 1.81
N LEU A 175 -13.37 9.70 1.34
CA LEU A 175 -12.56 8.74 2.08
C LEU A 175 -11.15 8.74 1.50
N LEU A 176 -10.15 8.89 2.37
CA LEU A 176 -8.74 8.77 1.99
C LEU A 176 -8.02 7.77 2.86
N SER A 177 -7.05 7.08 2.28
CA SER A 177 -6.01 6.37 2.99
C SER A 177 -4.67 6.95 2.55
N TYR A 178 -3.75 7.13 3.51
CA TYR A 178 -2.40 7.58 3.24
C TYR A 178 -1.41 6.62 3.89
N ILE A 179 -0.23 6.58 3.29
CA ILE A 179 0.91 5.85 3.83
C ILE A 179 2.19 6.59 3.45
N TYR A 180 3.04 6.76 4.44
CA TYR A 180 4.38 7.32 4.31
C TYR A 180 5.35 6.37 5.02
N PHE A 181 6.23 5.76 4.25
CA PHE A 181 7.26 4.89 4.78
C PHE A 181 8.60 5.64 4.83
N LYS A 182 9.22 5.65 6.01
CA LYS A 182 10.61 6.12 6.17
C LYS A 182 11.40 5.10 6.97
N GLY A 183 11.82 4.03 6.30
CA GLY A 183 12.72 3.06 6.88
C GLY A 183 14.08 3.66 7.22
N LYS A 184 14.56 3.47 8.46
CA LYS A 184 15.99 3.68 8.76
C LYS A 184 16.72 2.42 8.32
N ARG A 185 17.40 2.50 7.18
CA ARG A 185 18.21 1.38 6.69
C ARG A 185 19.22 0.97 7.78
N SER A 186 19.19 -0.29 8.19
CA SER A 186 20.14 -0.89 9.16
C SER A 186 21.60 -0.62 8.74
N MET A 187 21.82 -0.60 7.42
CA MET A 187 23.08 -0.19 6.80
C MET A 187 23.03 1.29 6.43
N ARG A 188 23.50 2.17 7.33
CA ARG A 188 23.71 3.57 7.00
C ARG A 188 24.85 3.73 6.00
N CYS A 189 24.65 4.52 4.95
CA CYS A 189 25.74 5.07 4.16
C CYS A 189 26.19 6.38 4.83
N ASP A 190 26.90 6.24 5.95
CA ASP A 190 27.34 7.38 6.77
C ASP A 190 28.65 8.01 6.26
N THR A 191 29.17 7.57 5.11
CA THR A 191 30.52 7.93 4.66
C THR A 191 30.49 8.55 3.26
N VAL A 192 31.30 9.59 3.07
CA VAL A 192 31.57 10.24 1.77
C VAL A 192 32.01 9.21 0.70
N SER A 193 32.53 8.04 1.11
CA SER A 193 32.90 6.93 0.23
C SER A 193 31.71 6.15 -0.37
N CYS A 194 30.53 6.12 0.27
CA CYS A 194 29.29 5.58 -0.32
C CYS A 194 28.72 6.49 -1.43
N LEU A 195 28.98 7.80 -1.29
CA LEU A 195 28.54 8.84 -2.18
C LEU A 195 29.62 9.09 -3.23
N THR A 196 29.97 8.07 -4.01
CA THR A 196 30.62 8.34 -5.29
C THR A 196 29.57 8.91 -6.22
N ARG A 197 29.41 10.23 -6.14
CA ARG A 197 28.52 11.04 -6.98
C ARG A 197 29.07 11.04 -8.41
N PHE A 198 28.98 9.89 -9.06
CA PHE A 198 29.15 9.80 -10.49
C PHE A 198 27.78 10.06 -11.12
N GLU A 199 27.72 11.06 -12.01
CA GLU A 199 26.62 11.15 -12.95
C GLU A 199 26.79 9.99 -13.95
N PHE A 200 26.23 8.83 -13.61
CA PHE A 200 26.10 7.74 -14.57
C PHE A 200 24.82 7.94 -15.38
N GLY A 201 24.89 7.58 -16.65
CA GLY A 201 23.69 7.52 -17.48
C GLY A 201 22.78 6.38 -17.01
N PHE A 202 21.60 6.71 -16.50
CA PHE A 202 20.53 5.73 -16.32
C PHE A 202 19.81 5.52 -17.65
N HIS A 203 19.78 4.28 -18.13
CA HIS A 203 19.18 3.94 -19.42
C HIS A 203 17.68 3.75 -19.25
N VAL A 204 16.90 4.76 -19.65
CA VAL A 204 15.43 4.73 -19.55
C VAL A 204 14.81 3.85 -20.65
N LYS A 205 15.50 3.67 -21.78
CA LYS A 205 15.09 2.85 -22.93
C LYS A 205 16.32 2.20 -23.57
N ILE A 206 16.06 1.15 -24.38
CA ILE A 206 17.06 0.48 -25.23
C ILE A 206 17.71 1.47 -26.20
N VAL A 207 16.94 2.47 -26.67
CA VAL A 207 17.49 3.67 -27.32
C VAL A 207 17.94 4.62 -26.22
N ILE A 208 19.25 4.86 -26.16
CA ILE A 208 19.99 5.52 -25.07
C ILE A 208 19.46 6.95 -24.84
N VAL A 209 18.41 7.09 -24.04
CA VAL A 209 18.11 8.32 -23.30
C VAL A 209 18.74 8.16 -21.94
N GLN A 210 19.90 8.79 -21.76
CA GLN A 210 20.60 8.83 -20.47
C GLN A 210 20.15 10.06 -19.71
N VAL A 211 19.68 9.84 -18.48
CA VAL A 211 19.40 10.91 -17.53
C VAL A 211 20.49 10.87 -16.46
N PRO A 212 21.14 12.00 -16.13
CA PRO A 212 22.10 12.04 -15.03
C PRO A 212 21.36 11.80 -13.72
N VAL A 213 21.79 10.79 -12.97
CA VAL A 213 21.24 10.48 -11.64
C VAL A 213 22.37 10.32 -10.64
N GLN A 214 22.07 10.62 -9.37
CA GLN A 214 23.01 10.36 -8.28
C GLN A 214 22.96 8.86 -7.95
N MET A 215 23.99 8.13 -8.35
CA MET A 215 24.12 6.72 -8.01
C MET A 215 24.76 6.55 -6.62
N MET A 216 24.31 5.53 -5.90
CA MET A 216 25.00 5.03 -4.71
C MET A 216 25.87 3.84 -5.10
N ASN A 217 27.07 3.72 -4.52
CA ASN A 217 27.95 2.57 -4.68
C ASN A 217 28.35 2.04 -3.30
N LYS A 218 28.24 0.72 -3.10
CA LYS A 218 28.66 0.06 -1.87
C LYS A 218 29.13 -1.36 -2.16
N GLU A 219 30.29 -1.72 -1.62
CA GLU A 219 30.80 -3.09 -1.62
C GLU A 219 30.56 -3.72 -0.25
N GLU A 220 29.64 -4.69 -0.18
CA GLU A 220 29.32 -5.45 1.02
C GLU A 220 28.73 -6.81 0.63
N ARG A 221 28.54 -7.70 1.62
CA ARG A 221 27.78 -8.94 1.40
C ARG A 221 26.29 -8.62 1.37
N PHE A 222 25.66 -8.96 0.25
CA PHE A 222 24.22 -8.85 0.05
C PHE A 222 23.64 -10.19 -0.36
N ASP A 223 22.38 -10.42 0.00
CA ASP A 223 21.60 -11.54 -0.50
C ASP A 223 21.14 -11.20 -1.93
N ILE A 224 21.79 -11.84 -2.90
CA ILE A 224 21.55 -11.64 -4.33
C ILE A 224 21.20 -13.00 -4.94
N TYR A 225 20.16 -13.00 -5.77
CA TYR A 225 19.71 -14.16 -6.52
C TYR A 225 19.53 -13.77 -7.98
N TYR A 226 19.84 -14.67 -8.91
CA TYR A 226 19.53 -14.47 -10.34
C TYR A 226 18.47 -15.48 -10.75
N ASP A 227 17.29 -14.99 -11.09
CA ASP A 227 16.23 -15.81 -11.62
C ASP A 227 16.48 -16.08 -13.11
N GLN A 228 16.79 -17.33 -13.44
CA GLN A 228 17.05 -17.73 -14.82
C GLN A 228 15.79 -17.78 -15.68
N ALA A 229 14.64 -18.12 -15.10
CA ALA A 229 13.37 -18.26 -15.83
C ALA A 229 12.89 -16.92 -16.38
N VAL A 230 13.10 -15.84 -15.62
CA VAL A 230 12.75 -14.47 -16.03
C VAL A 230 13.94 -13.57 -16.32
N SER A 231 15.15 -14.13 -16.34
CA SER A 231 16.41 -13.42 -16.61
C SER A 231 16.55 -12.10 -15.81
N THR A 232 16.38 -12.20 -14.49
CA THR A 232 16.28 -11.06 -13.58
C THR A 232 17.22 -11.20 -12.40
N SER A 233 18.02 -10.16 -12.14
CA SER A 233 18.79 -10.07 -10.90
C SER A 233 17.90 -9.54 -9.78
N VAL A 234 17.86 -10.24 -8.66
CA VAL A 234 17.10 -9.86 -7.46
C VAL A 234 18.07 -9.58 -6.33
N LEU A 235 17.96 -8.40 -5.75
CA LEU A 235 18.72 -7.97 -4.58
C LEU A 235 17.77 -7.78 -3.41
N HIS A 236 18.01 -8.49 -2.30
CA HIS A 236 17.28 -8.32 -1.05
C HIS A 236 18.02 -7.35 -0.13
N LEU A 237 17.33 -6.30 0.29
CA LEU A 237 17.84 -5.24 1.13
C LEU A 237 17.03 -5.17 2.44
N PRO A 238 17.54 -5.73 3.55
CA PRO A 238 16.87 -5.57 4.83
C PRO A 238 16.96 -4.10 5.29
N PHE A 239 15.82 -3.51 5.66
CA PHE A 239 15.80 -2.23 6.37
C PHE A 239 15.99 -2.45 7.86
N ASN A 240 15.22 -3.38 8.43
CA ASN A 240 15.23 -3.73 9.85
C ASN A 240 14.67 -5.17 10.02
N SER A 241 14.26 -5.56 11.22
CA SER A 241 13.71 -6.90 11.50
C SER A 241 12.29 -7.14 10.94
N SER A 242 11.56 -6.10 10.54
CA SER A 242 10.17 -6.19 10.08
C SER A 242 9.96 -5.79 8.62
N CYS A 243 10.95 -5.15 7.97
CA CYS A 243 10.82 -4.63 6.61
C CYS A 243 12.08 -4.87 5.77
N SER A 244 11.87 -5.20 4.50
CA SER A 244 12.93 -5.32 3.50
C SER A 244 12.44 -4.82 2.14
N MET A 245 13.38 -4.51 1.25
CA MET A 245 13.12 -4.14 -0.13
C MET A 245 13.73 -5.19 -1.06
N LEU A 246 12.93 -5.63 -2.01
CA LEU A 246 13.39 -6.44 -3.13
C LEU A 246 13.59 -5.52 -4.32
N LEU A 247 14.80 -5.49 -4.86
CA LEU A 247 15.12 -4.78 -6.10
C LEU A 247 15.29 -5.81 -7.21
N MET A 248 14.40 -5.76 -8.19
CA MET A 248 14.41 -6.64 -9.36
C MET A 248 14.94 -5.84 -10.55
N LEU A 249 16.05 -6.29 -11.12
CA LEU A 249 16.67 -5.72 -12.32
C LEU A 249 16.60 -6.75 -13.45
N PRO A 250 15.54 -6.71 -14.28
CA PRO A 250 15.39 -7.62 -15.40
C PRO A 250 16.23 -7.19 -16.60
N ASN A 251 16.66 -8.17 -17.40
CA ASN A 251 17.23 -7.90 -18.73
C ASN A 251 16.16 -7.34 -19.69
N ASP A 252 14.91 -7.79 -19.55
CA ASP A 252 13.74 -7.28 -20.28
C ASP A 252 12.55 -7.14 -19.33
N MET A 253 12.09 -5.90 -19.13
CA MET A 253 10.92 -5.60 -18.29
C MET A 253 9.65 -6.33 -18.75
N LYS A 254 9.43 -6.49 -20.07
CA LYS A 254 8.23 -7.18 -20.57
C LYS A 254 8.28 -8.67 -20.25
N ALA A 255 9.46 -9.29 -20.32
CA ALA A 255 9.63 -10.68 -19.95
C ALA A 255 9.32 -10.90 -18.45
N LEU A 256 9.81 -9.99 -17.60
CA LEU A 256 9.48 -10.00 -16.17
C LEU A 256 7.97 -9.86 -15.96
N GLU A 257 7.34 -8.83 -16.50
CA GLU A 257 5.90 -8.55 -16.30
C GLU A 257 4.98 -9.68 -16.79
N ASN A 258 5.37 -10.40 -17.84
CA ASN A 258 4.61 -11.53 -18.36
C ASN A 258 4.73 -12.80 -17.52
N ALA A 259 5.77 -12.92 -16.69
CA ALA A 259 6.10 -14.15 -15.98
C ALA A 259 5.96 -14.05 -14.45
N ILE A 260 6.10 -12.85 -13.88
CA ILE A 260 5.97 -12.63 -12.45
C ILE A 260 4.54 -12.98 -11.99
N CYS A 261 4.42 -13.56 -10.81
CA CYS A 261 3.15 -13.85 -10.17
C CYS A 261 3.30 -13.77 -8.64
N PRO A 262 2.20 -13.75 -7.87
CA PRO A 262 2.26 -13.67 -6.42
C PRO A 262 3.01 -14.82 -5.72
N ALA A 263 3.27 -15.93 -6.42
CA ALA A 263 3.97 -17.11 -5.90
C ALA A 263 5.45 -17.21 -6.33
N HIS A 264 5.93 -16.26 -7.15
CA HIS A 264 7.31 -16.16 -7.62
C HIS A 264 8.18 -15.44 -6.58
#